data_AF-A0A9D6PT67-F1
#
_entry.id   AF-A0A9D6PT67-F1
#
_cell.length_a   1.000
_cell.length_b   1.000
_cell.length_c   1.000
_cell.angle_alpha   90.00
_cell.angle_beta   90.00
_cell.angle_gamma   90.00
#
_symmetry.space_group_name_H-M   'P 1'
#
loop_
_entity.id
_entity.type
_entity.pdbx_description
1 polymer ?
#
loop_
_entity_poly.entity_id
_entity_poly.type
_entity_poly.pdbx_seq_one_letter_code
_entity_poly.pdbx_strand_id
1 'polypeptide(L)'
;MATIYRQYRPQRFAEVVGQPHVTKTLEEAIVKGRIAHAYLFQGPRGTGKTSTARILAKRLLCEQSKAAEACGQCASCQATEAGKNIDILEIDAASNRGIDNIRSLRESTTLSASMGKYKIYIIDEVHMLSHDAFPALLKTLEEPASHVIFILATTELHKVPQTILSRCQVYRFRRATPEEMRGRLTYILSQEKREAQRDVLDFIINRSDGCYRDAESLLGQLLSLKAKTLTASLITESLGLPSPKMVLNFLAALAARDGKSALEIVDTIYSQGFDVDQFIQESMRGARDLLVAKAKGDRNVAEFMQGSGASVALTAAVRALVQATADLAFVPQPFIALEIAVLSICMVPAASPSAPAQTISSAPGAKVNPQPAMSSGVALSSSKPAATPAQTGSDAPPEAGVVSVDTVRAVWGELISTIKQNNPVASTFLRAVEPIEVNGNVIVVKVSYPLHLTFFEKPDQKTAVEGALSQLLSTPVALKCKMDQSLLNKMAQASRPAAQGSGQDDSLYQSVKEVFGT
;
A
#
# COMPACT_ATOMS: atom_id res chain seq x y z
N MET A 1 26.67 0.02 -13.85
CA MET A 1 25.95 0.16 -15.13
C MET A 1 24.63 0.87 -14.87
N ALA A 2 24.07 1.58 -15.84
CA ALA A 2 22.70 2.10 -15.72
C ALA A 2 21.73 0.90 -15.67
N THR A 3 20.67 0.98 -14.86
CA THR A 3 19.68 -0.11 -14.81
C THR A 3 18.90 -0.16 -16.13
N ILE A 4 18.70 -1.35 -16.70
CA ILE A 4 18.13 -1.55 -18.04
C ILE A 4 16.81 -0.79 -18.25
N TYR A 5 15.89 -0.82 -17.27
CA TYR A 5 14.61 -0.10 -17.35
C TYR A 5 14.73 1.44 -17.45
N ARG A 6 15.91 2.01 -17.15
CA ARG A 6 16.22 3.43 -17.39
C ARG A 6 16.85 3.64 -18.77
N GLN A 7 17.81 2.79 -19.14
CA GLN A 7 18.54 2.86 -20.41
C GLN A 7 17.62 2.65 -21.62
N TYR A 8 16.71 1.68 -21.55
CA TYR A 8 15.77 1.36 -22.63
C TYR A 8 14.41 2.05 -22.48
N ARG A 9 14.28 3.05 -21.59
CA ARG A 9 13.02 3.78 -21.39
C ARG A 9 12.56 4.42 -22.71
N PRO A 10 11.35 4.11 -23.22
CA PRO A 10 10.84 4.68 -24.47
C PRO A 10 10.91 6.21 -24.51
N GLN A 11 11.41 6.76 -25.62
CA GLN A 11 11.54 8.19 -25.92
C GLN A 11 10.51 8.68 -26.94
N ARG A 12 9.84 7.75 -27.65
CA ARG A 12 8.83 8.03 -28.69
C ARG A 12 7.58 7.20 -28.47
N PHE A 13 6.45 7.64 -29.01
CA PHE A 13 5.19 6.88 -28.93
C PHE A 13 5.30 5.51 -29.63
N ALA A 14 6.02 5.43 -30.76
CA ALA A 14 6.28 4.18 -31.48
C ALA A 14 7.07 3.13 -30.66
N GLU A 15 7.82 3.55 -29.64
CA GLU A 15 8.62 2.66 -28.77
C GLU A 15 7.82 2.12 -27.57
N VAL A 16 6.58 2.60 -27.35
CA VAL A 16 5.72 2.17 -26.23
C VAL A 16 4.98 0.89 -26.60
N VAL A 17 5.50 -0.25 -26.12
CA VAL A 17 4.97 -1.58 -26.43
C VAL A 17 3.62 -1.85 -25.72
N GLY A 18 2.69 -2.51 -26.40
CA GLY A 18 1.44 -3.03 -25.84
C GLY A 18 0.34 -2.01 -25.53
N GLN A 19 0.53 -0.72 -25.81
CA GLN A 19 -0.49 0.33 -25.58
C GLN A 19 -0.95 1.05 -26.88
N PRO A 20 -1.20 0.34 -28.01
CA PRO A 20 -1.47 0.99 -29.30
C PRO A 20 -2.73 1.86 -29.31
N HIS A 21 -3.70 1.56 -28.44
CA HIS A 21 -4.93 2.34 -28.27
C HIS A 21 -4.71 3.64 -27.49
N VAL A 22 -3.68 3.72 -26.64
CA VAL A 22 -3.28 4.96 -25.97
C VAL A 22 -2.42 5.80 -26.89
N THR A 23 -1.37 5.21 -27.48
CA THR A 23 -0.41 5.95 -28.30
C THR A 23 -1.06 6.56 -29.54
N LYS A 24 -1.78 5.77 -30.36
CA LYS A 24 -2.45 6.28 -31.56
C LYS A 24 -3.48 7.38 -31.25
N THR A 25 -4.25 7.24 -30.17
CA THR A 25 -5.25 8.25 -29.80
C THR A 25 -4.58 9.56 -29.38
N LEU A 26 -3.47 9.50 -28.64
CA LEU A 26 -2.67 10.69 -28.30
C LEU A 26 -2.02 11.30 -29.56
N GLU A 27 -1.41 10.48 -30.42
CA GLU A 27 -0.82 10.91 -31.68
C GLU A 27 -1.84 11.65 -32.57
N GLU A 28 -3.03 11.07 -32.76
CA GLU A 28 -4.13 11.67 -33.51
C GLU A 28 -4.63 12.97 -32.86
N ALA A 29 -4.78 13.02 -31.54
CA ALA A 29 -5.22 14.21 -30.83
C ALA A 29 -4.23 15.37 -31.01
N ILE A 30 -2.93 15.09 -30.94
CA ILE A 30 -1.85 16.05 -31.17
C ILE A 30 -1.85 16.56 -32.62
N VAL A 31 -1.96 15.66 -33.61
CA VAL A 31 -2.01 16.03 -35.04
C VAL A 31 -3.26 16.85 -35.37
N LYS A 32 -4.40 16.54 -34.74
CA LYS A 32 -5.67 17.28 -34.89
C LYS A 32 -5.74 18.56 -34.06
N GLY A 33 -4.70 18.91 -33.30
CA GLY A 33 -4.65 20.09 -32.43
C GLY A 33 -5.59 20.03 -31.21
N ARG A 34 -6.14 18.86 -30.88
CA ARG A 34 -7.12 18.65 -29.79
C ARG A 34 -6.44 18.32 -28.47
N ILE A 35 -5.59 19.23 -28.01
CA ILE A 35 -4.84 19.08 -26.75
C ILE A 35 -5.78 19.39 -25.57
N ALA A 36 -5.90 18.46 -24.62
CA ALA A 36 -6.61 18.70 -23.37
C ALA A 36 -5.74 19.42 -22.34
N HIS A 37 -6.37 20.17 -21.43
CA HIS A 37 -5.72 20.77 -20.26
C HIS A 37 -5.37 19.72 -19.18
N ALA A 38 -6.03 18.56 -19.18
CA ALA A 38 -5.78 17.48 -18.22
C ALA A 38 -5.94 16.08 -18.83
N TYR A 39 -4.95 15.23 -18.57
CA TYR A 39 -4.89 13.81 -18.93
C TYR A 39 -4.79 12.97 -17.66
N LEU A 40 -5.50 11.84 -17.60
CA LEU A 40 -5.37 10.86 -16.52
C LEU A 40 -5.00 9.49 -17.07
N PHE A 41 -3.81 9.02 -16.73
CA PHE A 41 -3.27 7.73 -17.14
C PHE A 41 -3.51 6.71 -16.03
N GLN A 42 -4.46 5.80 -16.26
CA GLN A 42 -4.83 4.74 -15.32
C GLN A 42 -4.20 3.42 -15.76
N GLY A 43 -3.66 2.64 -14.82
CA GLY A 43 -3.41 1.21 -15.07
C GLY A 43 -2.36 0.62 -14.12
N PRO A 44 -2.11 -0.70 -14.20
CA PRO A 44 -1.16 -1.38 -13.33
C PRO A 44 0.23 -0.75 -13.34
N ARG A 45 1.00 -0.97 -12.27
CA ARG A 45 2.38 -0.49 -12.14
C ARG A 45 3.23 -1.02 -13.31
N GLY A 46 4.25 -0.28 -13.72
CA GLY A 46 5.20 -0.75 -14.74
C GLY A 46 4.66 -0.90 -16.18
N THR A 47 3.41 -0.51 -16.47
CA THR A 47 2.77 -0.62 -17.80
C THR A 47 3.11 0.50 -18.80
N GLY A 48 3.87 1.52 -18.37
CA GLY A 48 4.37 2.61 -19.23
C GLY A 48 3.83 4.01 -18.91
N LYS A 49 2.85 4.16 -18.01
CA LYS A 49 2.15 5.43 -17.68
C LYS A 49 3.07 6.67 -17.64
N THR A 50 4.03 6.70 -16.72
CA THR A 50 4.97 7.82 -16.51
C THR A 50 5.91 8.03 -17.70
N SER A 51 6.28 6.97 -18.42
CA SER A 51 7.06 7.08 -19.66
C SER A 51 6.25 7.77 -20.76
N THR A 52 5.00 7.35 -20.99
CA THR A 52 4.09 8.00 -21.94
C THR A 52 3.79 9.44 -21.56
N ALA A 53 3.69 9.77 -20.26
CA ALA A 53 3.53 11.14 -19.78
C ALA A 53 4.72 12.03 -20.17
N ARG A 54 5.94 11.53 -19.99
CA ARG A 54 7.17 12.23 -20.42
C ARG A 54 7.29 12.35 -21.94
N ILE A 55 6.88 11.34 -22.71
CA ILE A 55 6.85 11.40 -24.19
C ILE A 55 5.86 12.48 -24.66
N LEU A 56 4.65 12.52 -24.08
CA LEU A 56 3.64 13.54 -24.35
C LEU A 56 4.18 14.94 -24.01
N ALA A 57 4.80 15.11 -22.85
CA ALA A 57 5.44 16.37 -22.46
C ALA A 57 6.56 16.79 -23.43
N LYS A 58 7.48 15.87 -23.76
CA LYS A 58 8.57 16.07 -24.75
C LYS A 58 8.02 16.50 -26.11
N ARG A 59 6.90 15.93 -26.55
CA ARG A 59 6.21 16.31 -27.79
C ARG A 59 5.57 17.70 -27.71
N LEU A 60 4.88 18.02 -26.62
CA LEU A 60 4.18 19.30 -26.44
C LEU A 60 5.14 20.49 -26.32
N LEU A 61 6.34 20.28 -25.76
CA LEU A 61 7.38 21.31 -25.63
C LEU A 61 8.40 21.32 -26.78
N CYS A 62 8.27 20.45 -27.77
CA CYS A 62 9.21 20.36 -28.89
C CYS A 62 8.97 21.48 -29.91
N GLU A 63 9.96 22.36 -30.08
CA GLU A 63 9.94 23.48 -31.05
C GLU A 63 9.80 23.01 -32.51
N GLN A 64 10.53 21.94 -32.88
CA GLN A 64 10.63 21.42 -34.25
C GLN A 64 9.89 20.09 -34.45
N SER A 65 8.71 19.95 -33.84
CA SER A 65 7.96 18.69 -33.86
C SER A 65 7.49 18.29 -35.26
N LYS A 66 7.60 17.01 -35.62
CA LYS A 66 7.09 16.46 -36.89
C LYS A 66 5.87 15.60 -36.62
N ALA A 67 4.70 16.02 -37.10
CA ALA A 67 3.41 15.37 -36.85
C ALA A 67 3.21 15.07 -35.35
N ALA A 68 3.09 13.79 -34.96
CA ALA A 68 2.91 13.38 -33.58
C ALA A 68 4.23 13.18 -32.78
N GLU A 69 5.40 13.19 -33.43
CA GLU A 69 6.68 12.92 -32.76
C GLU A 69 7.49 14.18 -32.42
N ALA A 70 8.23 14.11 -31.32
CA ALA A 70 9.24 15.10 -30.94
C ALA A 70 10.51 14.90 -31.79
N CYS A 71 11.22 15.99 -32.12
CA CYS A 71 12.43 15.89 -32.94
C CYS A 71 13.60 15.18 -32.25
N GLY A 72 13.62 15.16 -30.91
CA GLY A 72 14.74 14.62 -30.10
C GLY A 72 15.99 15.50 -30.06
N GLN A 73 16.10 16.50 -30.95
CA GLN A 73 17.34 17.26 -31.18
C GLN A 73 17.33 18.69 -30.63
N CYS A 74 16.17 19.35 -30.49
CA CYS A 74 16.09 20.72 -29.98
C CYS A 74 16.41 20.81 -28.48
N ALA A 75 16.74 22.00 -27.99
CA ALA A 75 17.14 22.24 -26.60
C ALA A 75 16.10 21.73 -25.59
N SER A 76 14.81 22.00 -25.84
CA SER A 76 13.70 21.47 -25.03
C SER A 76 13.63 19.93 -25.02
N CYS A 77 13.88 19.26 -26.15
CA CYS A 77 13.92 17.79 -26.22
C CYS A 77 15.07 17.21 -25.39
N GLN A 78 16.27 17.78 -25.53
CA GLN A 78 17.46 17.34 -24.79
C GLN A 78 17.33 17.59 -23.28
N ALA A 79 16.82 18.77 -22.88
CA ALA A 79 16.56 19.10 -21.48
C ALA A 79 15.52 18.16 -20.85
N THR A 80 14.48 17.78 -21.61
CA THR A 80 13.45 16.83 -21.16
C THR A 80 14.04 15.43 -20.95
N GLU A 81 14.90 14.98 -21.87
CA GLU A 81 15.55 13.66 -21.79
C GLU A 81 16.56 13.60 -20.64
N ALA A 82 17.29 14.69 -20.39
CA ALA A 82 18.16 14.86 -19.22
C ALA A 82 17.40 15.03 -17.89
N GLY A 83 16.07 15.17 -17.91
CA GLY A 83 15.26 15.41 -16.71
C GLY A 83 15.47 16.79 -16.07
N LYS A 84 15.89 17.78 -16.86
CA LYS A 84 16.23 19.15 -16.42
C LYS A 84 15.39 20.25 -17.09
N ASN A 85 14.28 19.89 -17.71
CA ASN A 85 13.39 20.87 -18.35
C ASN A 85 12.58 21.62 -17.29
N ILE A 86 12.77 22.94 -17.20
CA ILE A 86 12.14 23.83 -16.22
C ILE A 86 10.61 23.88 -16.40
N ASP A 87 10.13 23.68 -17.63
CA ASP A 87 8.70 23.68 -17.95
C ASP A 87 8.02 22.31 -17.71
N ILE A 88 8.73 21.31 -17.19
CA ILE A 88 8.16 20.03 -16.75
C ILE A 88 8.39 19.88 -15.25
N LEU A 89 7.32 19.99 -14.45
CA LEU A 89 7.36 19.67 -13.03
C LEU A 89 6.80 18.25 -12.81
N GLU A 90 7.69 17.30 -12.53
CA GLU A 90 7.32 15.92 -12.20
C GLU A 90 7.29 15.74 -10.67
N ILE A 91 6.13 15.36 -10.14
CA ILE A 91 5.85 15.19 -8.72
C ILE A 91 5.38 13.75 -8.49
N ASP A 92 6.13 13.01 -7.68
CA ASP A 92 5.65 11.75 -7.11
C ASP A 92 4.75 12.07 -5.90
N ALA A 93 3.45 11.82 -6.03
CA ALA A 93 2.48 12.05 -4.95
C ALA A 93 2.73 11.12 -3.75
N ALA A 94 3.32 9.93 -3.94
CA ALA A 94 3.63 9.02 -2.83
C ALA A 94 4.69 9.60 -1.87
N SER A 95 5.60 10.44 -2.40
CA SER A 95 6.61 11.18 -1.64
C SER A 95 6.14 12.59 -1.23
N ASN A 96 5.22 13.21 -1.97
CA ASN A 96 4.83 14.62 -1.82
C ASN A 96 3.36 14.81 -1.41
N ARG A 97 2.83 13.95 -0.52
CA ARG A 97 1.39 13.84 -0.18
C ARG A 97 0.73 15.10 0.41
N GLY A 98 1.52 16.04 0.96
CA GLY A 98 1.05 17.17 1.74
C GLY A 98 0.36 18.27 0.92
N ILE A 99 -0.59 18.96 1.55
CA ILE A 99 -1.36 20.05 0.92
C ILE A 99 -0.47 21.21 0.45
N ASP A 100 0.60 21.54 1.19
CA ASP A 100 1.42 22.72 0.89
C ASP A 100 2.21 22.56 -0.42
N ASN A 101 2.65 21.33 -0.75
CA ASN A 101 3.25 21.05 -2.06
C ASN A 101 2.28 21.36 -3.22
N ILE A 102 0.99 21.03 -3.06
CA ILE A 102 -0.04 21.31 -4.07
C ILE A 102 -0.46 22.79 -4.07
N ARG A 103 -0.33 23.50 -2.94
CA ARG A 103 -0.49 24.97 -2.91
C ARG A 103 0.64 25.67 -3.67
N SER A 104 1.90 25.30 -3.42
CA SER A 104 3.05 25.82 -4.17
C SER A 104 2.98 25.46 -5.65
N LEU A 105 2.49 24.26 -6.00
CA LEU A 105 2.17 23.87 -7.38
C LEU A 105 1.14 24.85 -7.98
N ARG A 106 0.00 25.07 -7.31
CA ARG A 106 -1.05 26.01 -7.75
C ARG A 106 -0.54 27.44 -7.90
N GLU A 107 0.32 27.93 -7.02
CA GLU A 107 0.95 29.24 -7.19
C GLU A 107 1.84 29.26 -8.44
N SER A 108 2.64 28.22 -8.63
CA SER A 108 3.53 28.09 -9.80
C SER A 108 2.79 27.94 -11.14
N THR A 109 1.49 27.57 -11.16
CA THR A 109 0.68 27.49 -12.40
C THR A 109 0.27 28.86 -12.93
N THR A 110 0.25 29.90 -12.08
CA THR A 110 0.00 31.28 -12.52
C THR A 110 1.15 31.86 -13.36
N LEU A 111 2.36 31.32 -13.19
CA LEU A 111 3.54 31.70 -13.95
C LEU A 111 3.50 31.09 -15.36
N SER A 112 3.83 31.90 -16.37
CA SER A 112 4.05 31.46 -17.74
C SER A 112 5.17 30.42 -17.86
N ALA A 113 5.17 29.67 -18.96
CA ALA A 113 6.28 28.81 -19.33
C ALA A 113 7.54 29.65 -19.65
N SER A 114 8.72 29.13 -19.33
CA SER A 114 10.00 29.84 -19.45
C SER A 114 10.72 29.61 -20.78
N MET A 115 10.52 28.45 -21.40
CA MET A 115 11.16 28.05 -22.66
C MET A 115 10.16 27.51 -23.70
N GLY A 116 9.07 26.89 -23.27
CA GLY A 116 8.06 26.26 -24.12
C GLY A 116 6.76 27.05 -24.28
N LYS A 117 5.83 26.50 -25.09
CA LYS A 117 4.43 26.99 -25.20
C LYS A 117 3.56 26.62 -24.00
N TYR A 118 3.95 25.57 -23.28
CA TYR A 118 3.16 25.00 -22.19
C TYR A 118 4.03 24.81 -20.95
N LYS A 119 3.40 24.78 -19.79
CA LYS A 119 3.98 24.37 -18.51
C LYS A 119 3.26 23.11 -18.06
N ILE A 120 4.00 22.02 -17.90
CA ILE A 120 3.45 20.67 -17.82
C ILE A 120 3.70 20.08 -16.43
N TYR A 121 2.63 19.69 -15.76
CA TYR A 121 2.66 19.08 -14.43
C TYR A 121 2.38 17.58 -14.55
N ILE A 122 3.39 16.76 -14.29
CA ILE A 122 3.26 15.30 -14.25
C ILE A 122 3.11 14.89 -12.79
N ILE A 123 1.95 14.38 -12.40
CA ILE A 123 1.69 13.90 -11.02
C ILE A 123 1.57 12.38 -11.05
N ASP A 124 2.61 11.67 -10.63
CA ASP A 124 2.61 10.20 -10.56
C ASP A 124 1.98 9.71 -9.24
N GLU A 125 1.33 8.54 -9.33
CA GLU A 125 0.49 7.93 -8.30
C GLU A 125 -0.45 8.91 -7.55
N VAL A 126 -1.18 9.75 -8.31
CA VAL A 126 -2.05 10.84 -7.80
C VAL A 126 -3.08 10.40 -6.74
N HIS A 127 -3.42 9.12 -6.67
CA HIS A 127 -4.29 8.55 -5.62
C HIS A 127 -3.66 8.56 -4.21
N MET A 128 -2.36 8.84 -4.10
CA MET A 128 -1.62 8.97 -2.83
C MET A 128 -1.66 10.38 -2.24
N LEU A 129 -2.22 11.37 -2.94
CA LEU A 129 -2.44 12.71 -2.39
C LEU A 129 -3.39 12.68 -1.19
N SER A 130 -3.18 13.56 -0.21
CA SER A 130 -4.11 13.69 0.91
C SER A 130 -5.49 14.18 0.47
N HIS A 131 -6.53 13.86 1.25
CA HIS A 131 -7.88 14.35 0.99
C HIS A 131 -7.96 15.88 0.87
N ASP A 132 -7.15 16.62 1.65
CA ASP A 132 -7.11 18.08 1.64
C ASP A 132 -6.35 18.67 0.43
N ALA A 133 -5.51 17.86 -0.23
CA ALA A 133 -4.77 18.26 -1.43
C ALA A 133 -5.62 18.22 -2.71
N PHE A 134 -6.60 17.31 -2.81
CA PHE A 134 -7.49 17.21 -3.98
C PHE A 134 -8.29 18.52 -4.25
N PRO A 135 -8.90 19.20 -3.27
CA PRO A 135 -9.55 20.49 -3.48
C PRO A 135 -8.63 21.60 -3.99
N ALA A 136 -7.35 21.57 -3.63
CA ALA A 136 -6.36 22.54 -4.10
C ALA A 136 -6.03 22.32 -5.59
N LEU A 137 -5.91 21.06 -6.03
CA LEU A 137 -5.74 20.70 -7.44
C LEU A 137 -7.01 20.98 -8.27
N LEU A 138 -8.19 20.70 -7.71
CA LEU A 138 -9.48 20.84 -8.38
C LEU A 138 -9.75 22.27 -8.85
N LYS A 139 -9.41 23.29 -8.05
CA LYS A 139 -9.53 24.70 -8.47
C LYS A 139 -8.70 25.03 -9.72
N THR A 140 -7.54 24.40 -9.87
CA THR A 140 -6.66 24.60 -11.03
C THR A 140 -7.07 23.77 -12.24
N LEU A 141 -7.84 22.69 -12.03
CA LEU A 141 -8.45 21.89 -13.11
C LEU A 141 -9.82 22.44 -13.57
N GLU A 142 -10.51 23.22 -12.74
CA GLU A 142 -11.74 23.92 -13.09
C GLU A 142 -11.49 25.15 -13.95
N GLU A 143 -10.49 25.95 -13.59
CA GLU A 143 -10.10 27.17 -14.32
C GLU A 143 -8.62 27.07 -14.77
N PRO A 144 -8.29 26.15 -15.69
CA PRO A 144 -6.91 25.96 -16.15
C PRO A 144 -6.46 27.14 -17.00
N ALA A 145 -5.29 27.70 -16.69
CA ALA A 145 -4.64 28.66 -17.58
C ALA A 145 -4.29 27.99 -18.93
N SER A 146 -4.44 28.72 -20.04
CA SER A 146 -4.33 28.16 -21.40
C SER A 146 -2.95 27.59 -21.75
N HIS A 147 -1.92 27.97 -21.01
CA HIS A 147 -0.56 27.43 -21.13
C HIS A 147 -0.28 26.26 -20.17
N VAL A 148 -1.21 25.83 -19.32
CA VAL A 148 -0.99 24.78 -18.32
C VAL A 148 -1.60 23.45 -18.75
N ILE A 149 -0.82 22.37 -18.64
CA ILE A 149 -1.28 21.00 -18.94
C ILE A 149 -0.94 20.08 -17.77
N PHE A 150 -1.93 19.36 -17.27
CA PHE A 150 -1.78 18.31 -16.25
C PHE A 150 -1.73 16.92 -16.89
N ILE A 151 -0.80 16.08 -16.45
CA ILE A 151 -0.73 14.66 -16.76
C ILE A 151 -0.68 13.89 -15.44
N LEU A 152 -1.83 13.41 -15.01
CA LEU A 152 -1.98 12.63 -13.79
C LEU A 152 -1.78 11.14 -14.11
N ALA A 153 -1.12 10.38 -13.24
CA ALA A 153 -1.01 8.92 -13.37
C ALA A 153 -1.45 8.21 -12.09
N THR A 154 -2.11 7.05 -12.22
CA THR A 154 -2.56 6.24 -11.06
C THR A 154 -2.58 4.74 -11.35
N THR A 155 -2.21 3.93 -10.37
CA THR A 155 -2.56 2.50 -10.30
C THR A 155 -4.00 2.25 -9.84
N GLU A 156 -4.55 3.12 -8.99
CA GLU A 156 -5.82 2.92 -8.30
C GLU A 156 -6.83 4.03 -8.66
N LEU A 157 -7.60 3.83 -9.75
CA LEU A 157 -8.62 4.81 -10.17
C LEU A 157 -9.71 5.02 -9.11
N HIS A 158 -10.12 3.96 -8.42
CA HIS A 158 -11.24 4.00 -7.48
C HIS A 158 -10.97 4.89 -6.24
N LYS A 159 -9.71 5.22 -5.97
CA LYS A 159 -9.29 6.19 -4.93
C LYS A 159 -9.26 7.64 -5.43
N VAL A 160 -9.35 7.88 -6.75
CA VAL A 160 -9.35 9.22 -7.33
C VAL A 160 -10.80 9.77 -7.33
N PRO A 161 -11.06 10.99 -6.79
CA PRO A 161 -12.39 11.56 -6.76
C PRO A 161 -13.00 11.74 -8.16
N GLN A 162 -14.30 11.43 -8.30
CA GLN A 162 -15.06 11.61 -9.55
C GLN A 162 -15.01 13.03 -10.10
N THR A 163 -14.83 14.03 -9.22
CA THR A 163 -14.69 15.44 -9.59
C THR A 163 -13.38 15.76 -10.32
N ILE A 164 -12.35 14.94 -10.18
CA ILE A 164 -11.12 14.98 -10.99
C ILE A 164 -11.34 14.22 -12.30
N LEU A 165 -11.99 13.05 -12.24
CA LEU A 165 -12.25 12.20 -13.40
C LEU A 165 -13.09 12.92 -14.47
N SER A 166 -14.11 13.69 -14.07
CA SER A 166 -14.96 14.46 -14.98
C SER A 166 -14.25 15.58 -15.75
N ARG A 167 -13.03 15.93 -15.35
CA ARG A 167 -12.22 17.01 -15.94
C ARG A 167 -10.99 16.51 -16.70
N CYS A 168 -10.69 15.21 -16.64
CA CYS A 168 -9.52 14.62 -17.29
C CYS A 168 -9.94 13.74 -18.48
N GLN A 169 -9.16 13.76 -19.56
CA GLN A 169 -9.24 12.67 -20.53
C GLN A 169 -8.59 11.41 -19.95
N VAL A 170 -9.38 10.35 -19.75
CA VAL A 170 -8.90 9.11 -19.11
C VAL A 170 -8.37 8.11 -20.14
N TYR A 171 -7.11 7.72 -20.01
CA TYR A 171 -6.45 6.72 -20.85
C TYR A 171 -6.09 5.49 -20.00
N ARG A 172 -6.61 4.32 -20.39
CA ARG A 172 -6.43 3.05 -19.68
C ARG A 172 -5.28 2.23 -20.26
N PHE A 173 -4.23 2.03 -19.49
CA PHE A 173 -3.10 1.16 -19.77
C PHE A 173 -3.44 -0.28 -19.36
N ARG A 174 -3.13 -1.26 -20.22
CA ARG A 174 -3.29 -2.70 -19.93
C ARG A 174 -1.96 -3.35 -19.54
N ARG A 175 -2.03 -4.55 -18.95
CA ARG A 175 -0.85 -5.42 -18.82
C ARG A 175 -0.39 -5.87 -20.21
N ALA A 176 0.92 -6.07 -20.37
CA ALA A 176 1.49 -6.65 -21.59
C ALA A 176 1.00 -8.08 -21.79
N THR A 177 0.82 -8.52 -23.05
CA THR A 177 0.69 -9.95 -23.32
C THR A 177 2.07 -10.65 -23.20
N PRO A 178 2.10 -11.97 -22.98
CA PRO A 178 3.34 -12.74 -23.00
C PRO A 178 4.14 -12.57 -24.31
N GLU A 179 3.46 -12.41 -25.44
CA GLU A 179 4.06 -12.21 -26.76
C GLU A 179 4.69 -10.81 -26.90
N GLU A 180 3.96 -9.77 -26.51
CA GLU A 180 4.45 -8.38 -26.47
C GLU A 180 5.69 -8.26 -25.57
N MET A 181 5.65 -8.88 -24.39
CA MET A 181 6.76 -8.89 -23.46
C MET A 181 7.95 -9.70 -23.99
N ARG A 182 7.73 -10.86 -24.62
CA ARG A 182 8.80 -11.63 -25.26
C ARG A 182 9.50 -10.84 -26.35
N GLY A 183 8.74 -10.21 -27.26
CA GLY A 183 9.30 -9.37 -28.32
C GLY A 183 10.16 -8.23 -27.76
N ARG A 184 9.70 -7.59 -26.66
CA ARG A 184 10.44 -6.54 -25.96
C ARG A 184 11.74 -7.06 -25.31
N LEU A 185 11.71 -8.20 -24.62
CA LEU A 185 12.91 -8.79 -24.00
C LEU A 185 13.94 -9.23 -25.05
N THR A 186 13.50 -9.85 -26.16
CA THR A 186 14.37 -10.22 -27.28
C THR A 186 15.00 -8.98 -27.94
N TYR A 187 14.26 -7.87 -28.06
CA TYR A 187 14.82 -6.61 -28.54
C TYR A 187 15.97 -6.11 -27.64
N ILE A 188 15.78 -6.10 -26.32
CA ILE A 188 16.83 -5.67 -25.37
C ILE A 188 18.05 -6.60 -25.43
N LEU A 189 17.84 -7.92 -25.49
CA LEU A 189 18.92 -8.91 -25.61
C LEU A 189 19.76 -8.73 -26.89
N SER A 190 19.13 -8.39 -28.02
CA SER A 190 19.87 -8.14 -29.26
C SER A 190 20.70 -6.84 -29.22
N GLN A 191 20.22 -5.80 -28.53
CA GLN A 191 20.98 -4.56 -28.29
C GLN A 191 22.18 -4.79 -27.35
N GLU A 192 22.00 -5.57 -26.28
CA GLU A 192 23.06 -5.97 -25.34
C GLU A 192 23.99 -7.09 -25.88
N LYS A 193 23.73 -7.61 -27.09
CA LYS A 193 24.47 -8.71 -27.74
C LYS A 193 24.59 -9.96 -26.84
N ARG A 194 23.45 -10.40 -26.32
CA ARG A 194 23.32 -11.50 -25.35
C ARG A 194 22.25 -12.49 -25.80
N GLU A 195 22.42 -13.75 -25.44
CA GLU A 195 21.47 -14.82 -25.72
C GLU A 195 20.83 -15.33 -24.43
N ALA A 196 19.55 -15.70 -24.51
CA ALA A 196 18.81 -16.28 -23.38
C ALA A 196 18.04 -17.51 -23.85
N GLN A 197 18.06 -18.57 -23.05
CA GLN A 197 17.20 -19.73 -23.29
C GLN A 197 15.73 -19.36 -23.15
N ARG A 198 14.87 -20.09 -23.88
CA ARG A 198 13.42 -19.88 -23.87
C ARG A 198 12.83 -19.93 -22.46
N ASP A 199 13.27 -20.91 -21.67
CA ASP A 199 12.85 -21.11 -20.28
C ASP A 199 13.15 -19.90 -19.39
N VAL A 200 14.26 -19.17 -19.64
CA VAL A 200 14.60 -17.94 -18.91
C VAL A 200 13.66 -16.80 -19.28
N LEU A 201 13.32 -16.66 -20.57
CA LEU A 201 12.34 -15.67 -21.01
C LEU A 201 10.95 -15.97 -20.47
N ASP A 202 10.52 -17.24 -20.52
CA ASP A 202 9.23 -17.69 -19.99
C ASP A 202 9.15 -17.49 -18.47
N PHE A 203 10.25 -17.76 -17.74
CA PHE A 203 10.36 -17.44 -16.32
C PHE A 203 10.18 -15.94 -16.05
N ILE A 204 10.91 -15.05 -16.74
CA ILE A 204 10.80 -13.60 -16.56
C ILE A 204 9.38 -13.13 -16.86
N ILE A 205 8.78 -13.59 -17.97
CA ILE A 205 7.43 -13.20 -18.40
C ILE A 205 6.39 -13.58 -17.33
N ASN A 206 6.43 -14.82 -16.83
CA ASN A 206 5.50 -15.32 -15.81
C ASN A 206 5.72 -14.63 -14.45
N ARG A 207 6.97 -14.34 -14.08
CA ARG A 207 7.33 -13.63 -12.84
C ARG A 207 6.87 -12.17 -12.85
N SER A 208 6.86 -11.53 -14.03
CA SER A 208 6.61 -10.08 -14.19
C SER A 208 5.14 -9.68 -14.31
N ASP A 209 4.20 -10.63 -14.43
CA ASP A 209 2.75 -10.37 -14.45
C ASP A 209 2.34 -9.30 -15.50
N GLY A 210 3.03 -9.24 -16.64
CA GLY A 210 2.78 -8.25 -17.69
C GLY A 210 3.23 -6.80 -17.38
N CYS A 211 4.05 -6.59 -16.35
CA CYS A 211 4.69 -5.32 -16.02
C CYS A 211 6.07 -5.19 -16.70
N TYR A 212 6.22 -4.26 -17.66
CA TYR A 212 7.50 -4.08 -18.38
C TYR A 212 8.66 -3.70 -17.47
N ARG A 213 8.45 -2.78 -16.52
CA ARG A 213 9.50 -2.32 -15.60
C ARG A 213 10.09 -3.46 -14.79
N ASP A 214 9.27 -4.38 -14.32
CA ASP A 214 9.71 -5.48 -13.46
C ASP A 214 10.42 -6.56 -14.31
N ALA A 215 9.95 -6.83 -15.54
CA ALA A 215 10.63 -7.69 -16.52
C ALA A 215 12.01 -7.17 -16.94
N GLU A 216 12.11 -5.88 -17.26
CA GLU A 216 13.38 -5.21 -17.60
C GLU A 216 14.34 -5.13 -16.40
N SER A 217 13.81 -5.12 -15.17
CA SER A 217 14.62 -5.14 -13.95
C SER A 217 15.19 -6.54 -13.68
N LEU A 218 14.38 -7.59 -13.80
CA LEU A 218 14.82 -8.99 -13.68
C LEU A 218 15.85 -9.34 -14.76
N LEU A 219 15.62 -8.93 -16.01
CA LEU A 219 16.59 -9.10 -17.10
C LEU A 219 17.90 -8.35 -16.79
N GLY A 220 17.83 -7.14 -16.22
CA GLY A 220 19.01 -6.37 -15.81
C GLY A 220 19.82 -6.99 -14.67
N GLN A 221 19.17 -7.67 -13.74
CA GLN A 221 19.86 -8.46 -12.71
C GLN A 221 20.62 -9.64 -13.34
N LEU A 222 19.95 -10.44 -14.18
CA LEU A 222 20.57 -11.57 -14.87
C LEU A 222 21.72 -11.15 -15.81
N LEU A 223 21.59 -10.01 -16.51
CA LEU A 223 22.65 -9.47 -17.37
C LEU A 223 23.83 -8.83 -16.61
N SER A 224 23.68 -8.57 -15.31
CA SER A 224 24.79 -8.13 -14.46
C SER A 224 25.74 -9.30 -14.14
N LEU A 225 25.26 -10.54 -14.21
CA LEU A 225 26.09 -11.75 -14.21
C LEU A 225 26.83 -11.80 -15.55
N LYS A 226 28.16 -11.92 -15.54
CA LYS A 226 29.00 -11.83 -16.75
C LYS A 226 28.94 -13.05 -17.69
N ALA A 227 27.85 -13.83 -17.64
CA ALA A 227 27.59 -14.92 -18.57
C ALA A 227 27.26 -14.39 -19.98
N LYS A 228 27.70 -15.09 -21.03
CA LYS A 228 27.29 -14.79 -22.42
C LYS A 228 25.86 -15.28 -22.73
N THR A 229 25.48 -16.39 -22.13
CA THR A 229 24.20 -17.09 -22.32
C THR A 229 23.46 -17.17 -20.99
N LEU A 230 22.20 -16.72 -20.96
CA LEU A 230 21.34 -16.87 -19.79
C LEU A 230 20.68 -18.26 -19.80
N THR A 231 20.94 -19.03 -18.75
CA THR A 231 20.53 -20.44 -18.56
C THR A 231 19.69 -20.57 -17.30
N ALA A 232 18.77 -21.55 -17.25
CA ALA A 232 17.88 -21.75 -16.10
C ALA A 232 18.60 -21.93 -14.74
N SER A 233 19.82 -22.48 -14.72
CA SER A 233 20.63 -22.60 -13.50
C SER A 233 20.99 -21.25 -12.86
N LEU A 234 21.28 -20.23 -13.67
CA LEU A 234 21.61 -18.88 -13.19
C LEU A 234 20.42 -18.19 -12.51
N ILE A 235 19.19 -18.61 -12.80
CA ILE A 235 17.98 -18.10 -12.14
C ILE A 235 17.96 -18.53 -10.67
N THR A 236 18.15 -19.83 -10.41
CA THR A 236 18.19 -20.39 -9.06
C THR A 236 19.33 -19.78 -8.23
N GLU A 237 20.52 -19.69 -8.80
CA GLU A 237 21.72 -19.15 -8.13
C GLU A 237 21.62 -17.63 -7.87
N SER A 238 21.18 -16.83 -8.84
CA SER A 238 21.21 -15.37 -8.74
C SER A 238 19.99 -14.72 -8.07
N LEU A 239 18.83 -15.37 -8.08
CA LEU A 239 17.59 -14.80 -7.55
C LEU A 239 17.14 -15.47 -6.26
N GLY A 240 17.95 -16.36 -5.67
CA GLY A 240 17.61 -17.12 -4.47
C GLY A 240 16.31 -17.91 -4.68
N LEU A 241 16.14 -18.51 -5.87
CA LEU A 241 14.86 -19.07 -6.29
C LEU A 241 14.83 -20.60 -6.14
N PRO A 242 13.90 -21.15 -5.33
CA PRO A 242 13.71 -22.59 -5.24
C PRO A 242 13.30 -23.14 -6.62
N SER A 243 13.85 -24.29 -6.98
CA SER A 243 13.63 -24.87 -8.30
C SER A 243 12.14 -25.20 -8.55
N PRO A 244 11.64 -25.14 -9.80
CA PRO A 244 10.25 -25.51 -10.10
C PRO A 244 9.87 -26.92 -9.63
N LYS A 245 10.83 -27.86 -9.62
CA LYS A 245 10.65 -29.21 -9.08
C LYS A 245 10.42 -29.23 -7.57
N MET A 246 11.13 -28.39 -6.81
CA MET A 246 10.95 -28.27 -5.37
C MET A 246 9.57 -27.72 -5.01
N VAL A 247 9.11 -26.69 -5.75
CA VAL A 247 7.74 -26.15 -5.61
C VAL A 247 6.68 -27.20 -5.95
N LEU A 248 6.84 -27.94 -7.05
CA LEU A 248 5.91 -29.02 -7.42
C LEU A 248 5.88 -30.16 -6.38
N ASN A 249 7.04 -30.57 -5.84
CA ASN A 249 7.12 -31.58 -4.79
C ASN A 249 6.43 -31.12 -3.49
N PHE A 250 6.60 -29.85 -3.11
CA PHE A 250 5.92 -29.26 -1.96
C PHE A 250 4.40 -29.24 -2.15
N LEU A 251 3.93 -28.81 -3.33
CA LEU A 251 2.50 -28.82 -3.66
C LEU A 251 1.92 -30.24 -3.72
N ALA A 252 2.71 -31.23 -4.16
CA ALA A 252 2.32 -32.64 -4.13
C ALA A 252 2.20 -33.17 -2.68
N ALA A 253 3.18 -32.85 -1.81
CA ALA A 253 3.13 -33.22 -0.40
C ALA A 253 1.91 -32.60 0.31
N LEU A 254 1.63 -31.31 0.07
CA LEU A 254 0.43 -30.64 0.59
C LEU A 254 -0.88 -31.25 0.04
N ALA A 255 -0.92 -31.61 -1.25
CA ALA A 255 -2.08 -32.25 -1.86
C ALA A 255 -2.33 -33.66 -1.29
N ALA A 256 -1.27 -34.39 -0.97
CA ALA A 256 -1.29 -35.70 -0.30
C ALA A 256 -1.51 -35.62 1.22
N ARG A 257 -1.50 -34.42 1.81
CA ARG A 257 -1.49 -34.16 3.27
C ARG A 257 -0.29 -34.78 4.01
N ASP A 258 0.81 -34.99 3.29
CA ASP A 258 2.08 -35.44 3.89
C ASP A 258 2.83 -34.26 4.51
N GLY A 259 2.54 -34.02 5.79
CA GLY A 259 3.22 -32.99 6.58
C GLY A 259 4.72 -33.26 6.78
N LYS A 260 5.18 -34.53 6.73
CA LYS A 260 6.60 -34.86 6.92
C LYS A 260 7.41 -34.41 5.71
N SER A 261 7.02 -34.87 4.51
CA SER A 261 7.71 -34.47 3.27
C SER A 261 7.60 -32.96 3.01
N ALA A 262 6.49 -32.32 3.40
CA ALA A 262 6.34 -30.88 3.29
C ALA A 262 7.31 -30.12 4.23
N LEU A 263 7.47 -30.54 5.48
CA LEU A 263 8.42 -29.93 6.43
C LEU A 263 9.89 -30.20 6.07
N GLU A 264 10.23 -31.38 5.55
CA GLU A 264 11.58 -31.67 5.03
C GLU A 264 11.98 -30.72 3.88
N ILE A 265 11.00 -30.32 3.04
CA ILE A 265 11.23 -29.30 2.01
C ILE A 265 11.40 -27.90 2.62
N VAL A 266 10.64 -27.55 3.67
CA VAL A 266 10.82 -26.26 4.39
C VAL A 266 12.19 -26.16 5.04
N ASP A 267 12.71 -27.22 5.67
CA ASP A 267 14.07 -27.27 6.22
C ASP A 267 15.15 -27.19 5.12
N THR A 268 14.90 -27.82 3.97
CA THR A 268 15.77 -27.67 2.78
C THR A 268 15.81 -26.22 2.28
N ILE A 269 14.70 -25.50 2.35
CA ILE A 269 14.60 -24.07 1.95
C ILE A 269 15.30 -23.17 2.98
N TYR A 270 15.16 -23.48 4.27
CA TYR A 270 15.84 -22.79 5.36
C TYR A 270 17.37 -22.93 5.26
N SER A 271 17.86 -24.17 5.14
CA SER A 271 19.29 -24.48 5.03
C SER A 271 19.95 -23.96 3.75
N GLN A 272 19.20 -23.81 2.66
CA GLN A 272 19.68 -23.18 1.41
C GLN A 272 19.55 -21.64 1.40
N GLY A 273 18.98 -21.04 2.45
CA GLY A 273 18.89 -19.58 2.60
C GLY A 273 17.92 -18.90 1.62
N PHE A 274 16.91 -19.62 1.13
CA PHE A 274 15.89 -19.05 0.24
C PHE A 274 14.89 -18.15 0.99
N ASP A 275 14.35 -17.16 0.29
CA ASP A 275 13.34 -16.24 0.85
C ASP A 275 11.96 -16.92 0.98
N VAL A 276 11.36 -16.80 2.17
CA VAL A 276 10.10 -17.48 2.53
C VAL A 276 8.89 -16.88 1.82
N ASP A 277 8.79 -15.55 1.73
CA ASP A 277 7.68 -14.93 0.98
C ASP A 277 7.80 -15.35 -0.49
N GLN A 278 8.98 -15.25 -1.08
CA GLN A 278 9.24 -15.66 -2.45
C GLN A 278 8.87 -17.13 -2.70
N PHE A 279 9.18 -18.06 -1.78
CA PHE A 279 8.74 -19.46 -1.90
C PHE A 279 7.22 -19.62 -1.77
N ILE A 280 6.57 -18.89 -0.85
CA ILE A 280 5.11 -18.91 -0.70
C ILE A 280 4.42 -18.35 -1.96
N GLN A 281 4.92 -17.25 -2.52
CA GLN A 281 4.40 -16.65 -3.77
C GLN A 281 4.55 -17.61 -4.97
N GLU A 282 5.69 -18.28 -5.13
CA GLU A 282 5.88 -19.27 -6.20
C GLU A 282 5.04 -20.54 -5.96
N SER A 283 4.83 -20.96 -4.71
CA SER A 283 3.92 -22.05 -4.37
C SER A 283 2.47 -21.72 -4.70
N MET A 284 2.00 -20.51 -4.39
CA MET A 284 0.67 -20.03 -4.78
C MET A 284 0.51 -19.94 -6.30
N ARG A 285 1.55 -19.49 -7.02
CA ARG A 285 1.54 -19.47 -8.50
C ARG A 285 1.47 -20.88 -9.08
N GLY A 286 2.33 -21.80 -8.63
CA GLY A 286 2.31 -23.19 -9.08
C GLY A 286 0.97 -23.87 -8.81
N ALA A 287 0.38 -23.65 -7.63
CA ALA A 287 -0.94 -24.18 -7.29
C ALA A 287 -2.05 -23.63 -8.20
N ARG A 288 -2.03 -22.32 -8.49
CA ARG A 288 -2.95 -21.68 -9.44
C ARG A 288 -2.78 -22.29 -10.85
N ASP A 289 -1.56 -22.44 -11.33
CA ASP A 289 -1.29 -22.90 -12.68
C ASP A 289 -1.73 -24.37 -12.87
N LEU A 290 -1.53 -25.23 -11.86
CA LEU A 290 -2.07 -26.59 -11.81
C LEU A 290 -3.62 -26.62 -11.85
N LEU A 291 -4.28 -25.77 -11.06
CA LEU A 291 -5.75 -25.66 -11.04
C LEU A 291 -6.31 -25.14 -12.37
N VAL A 292 -5.64 -24.17 -13.01
CA VAL A 292 -6.02 -23.62 -14.32
C VAL A 292 -5.80 -24.64 -15.44
N ALA A 293 -4.70 -25.39 -15.42
CA ALA A 293 -4.43 -26.46 -16.38
C ALA A 293 -5.49 -27.58 -16.28
N LYS A 294 -5.91 -27.95 -15.07
CA LYS A 294 -7.04 -28.88 -14.86
C LYS A 294 -8.34 -28.35 -15.45
N ALA A 295 -8.68 -27.08 -15.19
CA ALA A 295 -9.88 -26.45 -15.73
C ALA A 295 -9.88 -26.34 -17.27
N LYS A 296 -8.69 -26.31 -17.89
CA LYS A 296 -8.50 -26.36 -19.35
C LYS A 296 -8.45 -27.78 -19.93
N GLY A 297 -8.47 -28.83 -19.10
CA GLY A 297 -8.43 -30.23 -19.54
C GLY A 297 -7.04 -30.72 -19.98
N ASP A 298 -5.96 -30.11 -19.50
CA ASP A 298 -4.60 -30.45 -19.92
C ASP A 298 -4.15 -31.82 -19.36
N ARG A 299 -3.83 -32.77 -20.25
CA ARG A 299 -3.67 -34.19 -19.91
C ARG A 299 -2.46 -34.45 -19.00
N ASN A 300 -1.36 -33.75 -19.21
CA ASN A 300 -0.13 -33.95 -18.42
C ASN A 300 -0.31 -33.51 -16.95
N VAL A 301 -1.22 -32.56 -16.68
CA VAL A 301 -1.54 -32.11 -15.31
C VAL A 301 -2.65 -32.97 -14.69
N ALA A 302 -3.53 -33.57 -15.51
CA ALA A 302 -4.51 -34.53 -15.04
C ALA A 302 -3.86 -35.79 -14.45
N GLU A 303 -2.70 -36.23 -14.97
CA GLU A 303 -1.91 -37.32 -14.37
C GLU A 303 -1.26 -36.93 -13.03
N PHE A 304 -0.69 -35.73 -12.93
CA PHE A 304 -0.13 -35.20 -11.67
C PHE A 304 -1.21 -35.02 -10.58
N MET A 305 -2.48 -34.90 -10.96
CA MET A 305 -3.62 -34.74 -10.04
C MET A 305 -4.64 -35.89 -10.14
N GLN A 306 -4.15 -37.13 -10.24
CA GLN A 306 -4.99 -38.34 -10.09
C GLN A 306 -5.54 -38.45 -8.66
N GLY A 307 -6.67 -37.79 -8.42
CA GLY A 307 -7.42 -37.87 -7.17
C GLY A 307 -8.51 -36.81 -7.10
N SER A 308 -9.76 -37.22 -6.89
CA SER A 308 -10.91 -36.31 -6.79
C SER A 308 -10.76 -35.26 -5.68
N GLY A 309 -10.01 -35.59 -4.62
CA GLY A 309 -9.69 -34.68 -3.52
C GLY A 309 -8.55 -33.69 -3.76
N ALA A 310 -7.64 -33.93 -4.73
CA ALA A 310 -6.44 -33.11 -4.92
C ALA A 310 -6.78 -31.63 -5.21
N SER A 311 -7.83 -31.38 -5.98
CA SER A 311 -8.29 -30.01 -6.28
C SER A 311 -8.76 -29.24 -5.04
N VAL A 312 -9.37 -29.95 -4.08
CA VAL A 312 -9.85 -29.38 -2.82
C VAL A 312 -8.68 -29.13 -1.89
N ALA A 313 -7.72 -30.07 -1.82
CA ALA A 313 -6.48 -29.92 -1.06
C ALA A 313 -5.63 -28.75 -1.58
N LEU A 314 -5.41 -28.61 -2.89
CA LEU A 314 -4.72 -27.45 -3.46
C LEU A 314 -5.47 -26.13 -3.20
N THR A 315 -6.80 -26.11 -3.25
CA THR A 315 -7.58 -24.89 -2.94
C THR A 315 -7.45 -24.50 -1.46
N ALA A 316 -7.43 -25.49 -0.55
CA ALA A 316 -7.17 -25.26 0.87
C ALA A 316 -5.72 -24.79 1.10
N ALA A 317 -4.74 -25.39 0.43
CA ALA A 317 -3.34 -25.00 0.48
C ALA A 317 -3.14 -23.55 0.01
N VAL A 318 -3.75 -23.12 -1.09
CA VAL A 318 -3.69 -21.71 -1.54
C VAL A 318 -4.26 -20.76 -0.48
N ARG A 319 -5.37 -21.10 0.18
CA ARG A 319 -5.94 -20.26 1.26
C ARG A 319 -5.01 -20.18 2.48
N ALA A 320 -4.43 -21.30 2.90
CA ALA A 320 -3.49 -21.35 4.02
C ALA A 320 -2.18 -20.59 3.69
N LEU A 321 -1.68 -20.68 2.45
CA LEU A 321 -0.53 -19.90 1.99
C LEU A 321 -0.84 -18.39 1.92
N VAL A 322 -2.04 -17.99 1.48
CA VAL A 322 -2.47 -16.58 1.56
C VAL A 322 -2.53 -16.10 3.01
N GLN A 323 -3.07 -16.90 3.94
CA GLN A 323 -3.06 -16.55 5.36
C GLN A 323 -1.63 -16.41 5.89
N ALA A 324 -0.73 -17.35 5.54
CA ALA A 324 0.68 -17.27 5.91
C ALA A 324 1.33 -15.96 5.43
N THR A 325 1.05 -15.50 4.20
CA THR A 325 1.57 -14.20 3.73
C THR A 325 1.07 -12.99 4.51
N ALA A 326 -0.14 -13.06 5.09
CA ALA A 326 -0.63 -12.01 6.00
C ALA A 326 0.08 -12.10 7.37
N ASP A 327 0.29 -13.31 7.88
CA ASP A 327 0.92 -13.56 9.17
C ASP A 327 2.43 -13.25 9.17
N LEU A 328 3.11 -13.33 8.02
CA LEU A 328 4.52 -12.91 7.83
C LEU A 328 4.81 -11.48 8.32
N ALA A 329 3.82 -10.58 8.31
CA ALA A 329 3.98 -9.21 8.79
C ALA A 329 4.02 -9.09 10.33
N PHE A 330 3.64 -10.15 11.05
CA PHE A 330 3.46 -10.17 12.51
C PHE A 330 4.33 -11.21 13.22
N VAL A 331 4.86 -12.21 12.52
CA VAL A 331 5.70 -13.27 13.07
C VAL A 331 7.19 -12.89 12.99
N PRO A 332 7.97 -12.96 14.09
CA PRO A 332 9.38 -12.52 14.10
C PRO A 332 10.33 -13.42 13.29
N GLN A 333 9.94 -14.65 12.97
CA GLN A 333 10.69 -15.57 12.12
C GLN A 333 9.79 -16.12 10.99
N PRO A 334 9.99 -15.69 9.72
CA PRO A 334 9.13 -16.06 8.59
C PRO A 334 8.84 -17.55 8.41
N PHE A 335 9.82 -18.40 8.69
CA PHE A 335 9.69 -19.86 8.55
C PHE A 335 8.62 -20.47 9.47
N ILE A 336 8.42 -19.91 10.67
CA ILE A 336 7.39 -20.40 11.61
C ILE A 336 5.98 -20.22 11.02
N ALA A 337 5.72 -19.14 10.28
CA ALA A 337 4.44 -18.93 9.61
C ALA A 337 4.18 -19.99 8.51
N LEU A 338 5.23 -20.40 7.79
CA LEU A 338 5.16 -21.46 6.79
C LEU A 338 4.95 -22.84 7.42
N GLU A 339 5.66 -23.16 8.50
CA GLU A 339 5.49 -24.41 9.26
C GLU A 339 4.07 -24.53 9.84
N ILE A 340 3.56 -23.46 10.46
CA ILE A 340 2.17 -23.41 10.96
C ILE A 340 1.18 -23.62 9.81
N ALA A 341 1.41 -23.01 8.64
CA ALA A 341 0.56 -23.21 7.47
C ALA A 341 0.57 -24.67 6.99
N VAL A 342 1.74 -25.30 6.88
CA VAL A 342 1.90 -26.73 6.52
C VAL A 342 1.15 -27.63 7.53
N LEU A 343 1.37 -27.42 8.83
CA LEU A 343 0.71 -28.17 9.89
C LEU A 343 -0.81 -27.97 9.86
N SER A 344 -1.31 -26.76 9.59
CA SER A 344 -2.74 -26.49 9.48
C SER A 344 -3.41 -27.23 8.32
N ILE A 345 -2.71 -27.41 7.19
CA ILE A 345 -3.21 -28.14 6.01
C ILE A 345 -3.22 -29.66 6.27
N CYS A 346 -2.15 -30.18 6.87
CA CYS A 346 -1.92 -31.62 7.00
C CYS A 346 -2.59 -32.22 8.26
N MET A 347 -2.60 -31.52 9.40
CA MET A 347 -3.11 -32.06 10.67
C MET A 347 -4.60 -31.78 10.91
N VAL A 348 -5.18 -30.73 10.34
CA VAL A 348 -6.64 -30.49 10.45
C VAL A 348 -7.33 -31.43 9.47
N PRO A 349 -8.22 -32.34 9.92
CA PRO A 349 -9.00 -33.20 9.01
C PRO A 349 -9.74 -32.36 7.99
N ALA A 350 -10.05 -32.92 6.82
CA ALA A 350 -10.88 -32.24 5.84
C ALA A 350 -12.30 -32.06 6.41
N ALA A 351 -12.51 -30.99 7.18
CA ALA A 351 -13.82 -30.54 7.55
C ALA A 351 -14.62 -30.35 6.25
N SER A 352 -15.79 -30.98 6.20
CA SER A 352 -16.81 -30.73 5.18
C SER A 352 -16.95 -29.22 4.94
N PRO A 353 -17.32 -28.77 3.73
CA PRO A 353 -17.47 -27.35 3.44
C PRO A 353 -18.57 -26.75 4.33
N SER A 354 -18.16 -26.27 5.51
CA SER A 354 -18.98 -25.39 6.33
C SER A 354 -19.30 -24.17 5.49
N ALA A 355 -20.56 -23.77 5.56
CA ALA A 355 -21.16 -22.67 4.81
C ALA A 355 -20.25 -21.40 4.77
N PRO A 356 -20.42 -20.54 3.74
CA PRO A 356 -19.64 -19.32 3.60
C PRO A 356 -19.54 -18.50 4.90
N ALA A 357 -18.45 -17.74 4.99
CA ALA A 357 -18.20 -16.75 6.02
C ALA A 357 -19.48 -16.01 6.43
N GLN A 358 -19.63 -15.76 7.74
CA GLN A 358 -20.80 -15.14 8.34
C GLN A 358 -21.23 -13.88 7.60
N THR A 359 -22.13 -14.04 6.63
CA THR A 359 -23.01 -12.98 6.18
C THR A 359 -23.80 -12.54 7.39
N ILE A 360 -23.73 -11.25 7.69
CA ILE A 360 -24.58 -10.56 8.64
C ILE A 360 -26.03 -10.81 8.20
N SER A 361 -26.66 -11.84 8.76
CA SER A 361 -28.03 -12.20 8.42
C SER A 361 -28.96 -11.34 9.25
N SER A 362 -29.42 -10.25 8.63
CA SER A 362 -30.62 -9.52 9.04
C SER A 362 -31.76 -10.49 9.34
N ALA A 363 -32.36 -10.40 10.52
CA ALA A 363 -33.50 -11.21 10.91
C ALA A 363 -34.73 -10.92 10.02
N PRO A 364 -35.47 -11.95 9.55
CA PRO A 364 -36.69 -11.74 8.79
C PRO A 364 -37.95 -11.77 9.67
N GLY A 365 -38.92 -10.88 9.36
CA GLY A 365 -40.34 -11.24 9.52
C GLY A 365 -41.20 -10.46 10.52
N ALA A 366 -41.47 -9.18 10.25
CA ALA A 366 -42.77 -8.58 10.56
C ALA A 366 -43.34 -7.93 9.29
N LYS A 367 -44.61 -8.23 8.99
CA LYS A 367 -45.26 -8.03 7.68
C LYS A 367 -45.71 -6.58 7.45
N VAL A 368 -45.53 -6.03 6.24
CA VAL A 368 -46.51 -5.16 5.54
C VAL A 368 -46.34 -5.31 4.01
N ASN A 369 -47.44 -5.22 3.27
CA ASN A 369 -47.58 -5.22 1.80
C ASN A 369 -48.73 -4.23 1.45
N PRO A 370 -48.86 -3.62 0.26
CA PRO A 370 -47.89 -3.03 -0.67
C PRO A 370 -48.12 -1.49 -0.88
N GLN A 371 -47.41 -0.91 -1.88
CA GLN A 371 -47.55 0.43 -2.53
C GLN A 371 -49.00 0.87 -2.91
N PRO A 372 -49.31 2.16 -3.29
CA PRO A 372 -48.51 3.04 -4.18
C PRO A 372 -48.60 4.60 -3.98
N ALA A 373 -48.18 5.36 -5.02
CA ALA A 373 -48.27 6.83 -5.28
C ALA A 373 -47.14 7.71 -4.66
N MET A 374 -46.30 8.40 -5.46
CA MET A 374 -46.51 9.73 -6.12
C MET A 374 -46.77 10.86 -5.08
N SER A 375 -46.09 12.02 -5.06
CA SER A 375 -45.35 12.77 -6.10
C SER A 375 -44.48 13.90 -5.46
N SER A 376 -43.81 14.72 -6.28
CA SER A 376 -43.46 16.17 -6.12
C SER A 376 -43.36 16.80 -4.70
N GLY A 377 -42.39 17.64 -4.34
CA GLY A 377 -41.39 18.42 -5.08
C GLY A 377 -41.08 19.73 -4.32
N VAL A 378 -40.26 20.62 -4.92
CA VAL A 378 -40.07 22.06 -4.54
C VAL A 378 -39.29 22.41 -3.24
N ALA A 379 -38.02 22.72 -3.47
CA ALA A 379 -37.14 23.80 -2.98
C ALA A 379 -37.61 24.92 -1.99
N LEU A 380 -36.59 25.56 -1.38
CA LEU A 380 -36.54 26.93 -0.76
C LEU A 380 -37.23 27.10 0.62
N SER A 381 -36.82 27.97 1.56
CA SER A 381 -35.57 28.72 1.82
C SER A 381 -35.64 29.41 3.21
N SER A 382 -34.52 29.93 3.76
CA SER A 382 -34.44 30.98 4.83
C SER A 382 -35.06 30.67 6.22
N SER A 383 -34.76 31.34 7.37
CA SER A 383 -33.83 32.42 7.75
C SER A 383 -33.55 32.46 9.27
N LYS A 384 -32.48 33.17 9.67
CA LYS A 384 -32.20 33.81 11.01
C LYS A 384 -33.33 34.81 11.44
N PRO A 385 -33.27 35.53 12.59
CA PRO A 385 -32.69 35.26 13.95
C PRO A 385 -33.55 35.76 15.17
N ALA A 386 -33.00 35.61 16.39
CA ALA A 386 -32.94 36.61 17.50
C ALA A 386 -33.87 36.57 18.76
N ALA A 387 -33.26 37.05 19.85
CA ALA A 387 -33.78 37.71 21.07
C ALA A 387 -34.16 36.93 22.37
N THR A 388 -33.44 37.31 23.44
CA THR A 388 -33.61 37.16 24.91
C THR A 388 -34.83 37.98 25.45
N PRO A 389 -35.14 38.10 26.78
CA PRO A 389 -34.57 37.50 28.01
C PRO A 389 -35.59 36.95 29.05
N ALA A 390 -35.13 36.35 30.16
CA ALA A 390 -35.85 36.38 31.45
C ALA A 390 -34.98 36.02 32.69
N GLN A 391 -35.35 36.60 33.84
CA GLN A 391 -34.77 36.46 35.18
C GLN A 391 -35.97 36.35 36.18
N THR A 392 -35.92 35.78 37.39
CA THR A 392 -34.84 35.17 38.20
C THR A 392 -35.46 34.18 39.21
N GLY A 393 -34.69 33.29 39.84
CA GLY A 393 -35.19 32.49 40.97
C GLY A 393 -34.13 31.58 41.61
N SER A 394 -33.68 31.92 42.81
CA SER A 394 -32.76 31.11 43.61
C SER A 394 -33.50 30.24 44.61
N ASP A 395 -33.08 28.99 44.76
CA ASP A 395 -33.14 28.29 46.04
C ASP A 395 -31.88 27.41 46.22
N ALA A 396 -31.56 27.08 47.47
CA ALA A 396 -30.26 26.58 47.91
C ALA A 396 -30.03 25.07 47.60
N PRO A 397 -28.80 24.52 47.80
CA PRO A 397 -28.27 23.43 46.95
C PRO A 397 -28.54 22.00 47.46
N PRO A 398 -28.55 21.00 46.55
CA PRO A 398 -28.17 19.63 46.83
C PRO A 398 -26.67 19.38 46.53
N GLU A 399 -26.09 18.40 47.21
CA GLU A 399 -24.64 18.27 47.43
C GLU A 399 -23.84 17.76 46.23
N ALA A 400 -22.57 18.19 46.15
CA ALA A 400 -21.63 17.69 45.16
C ALA A 400 -21.11 16.30 45.55
N GLY A 401 -21.34 15.30 44.68
CA GLY A 401 -20.69 13.99 44.78
C GLY A 401 -19.20 14.09 44.50
N VAL A 402 -18.38 14.27 45.54
CA VAL A 402 -16.91 14.34 45.42
C VAL A 402 -16.34 12.95 45.19
N VAL A 403 -16.08 12.61 43.91
CA VAL A 403 -15.33 11.40 43.55
C VAL A 403 -13.87 11.57 43.97
N SER A 404 -13.46 10.85 45.02
CA SER A 404 -12.07 10.87 45.50
C SER A 404 -11.14 9.99 44.66
N VAL A 405 -9.85 10.34 44.63
CA VAL A 405 -8.80 9.56 43.91
C VAL A 405 -8.72 8.12 44.43
N ASP A 406 -8.98 7.90 45.72
CA ASP A 406 -8.90 6.58 46.35
C ASP A 406 -10.09 5.68 45.98
N THR A 407 -11.29 6.25 45.80
CA THR A 407 -12.46 5.54 45.24
C THR A 407 -12.17 5.07 43.81
N VAL A 408 -11.56 5.94 42.99
CA VAL A 408 -11.14 5.58 41.61
C VAL A 408 -10.08 4.48 41.63
N ARG A 409 -9.10 4.54 42.54
CA ARG A 409 -8.05 3.51 42.67
C ARG A 409 -8.62 2.15 43.07
N ALA A 410 -9.63 2.11 43.94
CA ALA A 410 -10.31 0.87 44.32
C ALA A 410 -11.05 0.21 43.13
N VAL A 411 -11.76 1.01 42.33
CA VAL A 411 -12.51 0.54 41.15
C VAL A 411 -11.60 0.25 39.94
N TRP A 412 -10.36 0.77 39.92
CA TRP A 412 -9.40 0.60 38.81
C TRP A 412 -9.07 -0.87 38.49
N GLY A 413 -8.99 -1.73 39.52
CA GLY A 413 -8.78 -3.17 39.32
C GLY A 413 -9.93 -3.85 38.58
N GLU A 414 -11.17 -3.46 38.90
CA GLU A 414 -12.39 -3.99 38.30
C GLU A 414 -12.58 -3.46 36.86
N LEU A 415 -12.25 -2.18 36.63
CA LEU A 415 -12.17 -1.58 35.29
C LEU A 415 -11.24 -2.39 34.36
N ILE A 416 -10.05 -2.77 34.83
CA ILE A 416 -9.09 -3.55 34.05
C ILE A 416 -9.66 -4.94 33.70
N SER A 417 -10.42 -5.58 34.59
CA SER A 417 -11.10 -6.85 34.27
C SER A 417 -12.26 -6.70 33.28
N THR A 418 -13.08 -5.66 33.41
CA THR A 418 -14.21 -5.39 32.50
C THR A 418 -13.72 -5.03 31.10
N ILE A 419 -12.70 -4.18 31.00
CA ILE A 419 -12.10 -3.82 29.70
C ILE A 419 -11.36 -5.01 29.08
N LYS A 420 -10.80 -5.94 29.86
CA LYS A 420 -10.18 -7.16 29.32
C LYS A 420 -11.15 -8.02 28.50
N GLN A 421 -12.45 -8.03 28.85
CA GLN A 421 -13.46 -8.79 28.10
C GLN A 421 -13.80 -8.15 26.74
N ASN A 422 -13.81 -6.82 26.65
CA ASN A 422 -14.17 -6.09 25.43
C ASN A 422 -12.95 -5.71 24.56
N ASN A 423 -11.79 -5.45 25.15
CA ASN A 423 -10.54 -5.14 24.46
C ASN A 423 -9.30 -5.53 25.28
N PRO A 424 -8.68 -6.70 25.03
CA PRO A 424 -7.52 -7.17 25.79
C PRO A 424 -6.28 -6.27 25.64
N VAL A 425 -6.12 -5.59 24.49
CA VAL A 425 -4.99 -4.69 24.23
C VAL A 425 -5.10 -3.44 25.12
N ALA A 426 -6.28 -2.83 25.21
CA ALA A 426 -6.52 -1.69 26.09
C ALA A 426 -6.29 -2.05 27.58
N SER A 427 -6.72 -3.25 28.01
CA SER A 427 -6.49 -3.71 29.39
C SER A 427 -4.99 -3.88 29.73
N THR A 428 -4.16 -4.22 28.74
CA THR A 428 -2.71 -4.38 28.91
C THR A 428 -2.04 -3.02 29.08
N PHE A 429 -2.48 -2.00 28.34
CA PHE A 429 -1.98 -0.64 28.50
C PHE A 429 -2.49 0.07 29.75
N LEU A 430 -3.72 -0.19 30.20
CA LEU A 430 -4.24 0.35 31.47
C LEU A 430 -3.51 -0.15 32.72
N ARG A 431 -2.88 -1.34 32.66
CA ARG A 431 -2.00 -1.84 33.74
C ARG A 431 -0.69 -1.06 33.90
N ALA A 432 -0.29 -0.29 32.89
CA ALA A 432 0.95 0.51 32.91
C ALA A 432 0.68 2.00 33.22
N VAL A 433 -0.55 2.33 33.66
CA VAL A 433 -1.08 3.70 33.74
C VAL A 433 -1.88 3.85 35.03
N GLU A 434 -1.50 4.83 35.88
CA GLU A 434 -2.11 5.04 37.20
C GLU A 434 -2.82 6.41 37.29
N PRO A 435 -4.01 6.50 37.92
CA PRO A 435 -4.70 7.77 38.14
C PRO A 435 -3.97 8.63 39.19
N ILE A 436 -3.72 9.90 38.87
CA ILE A 436 -3.02 10.86 39.76
C ILE A 436 -4.02 11.82 40.42
N GLU A 437 -4.89 12.43 39.63
CA GLU A 437 -5.77 13.52 40.04
C GLU A 437 -7.18 13.27 39.50
N VAL A 438 -8.19 13.62 40.29
CA VAL A 438 -9.59 13.68 39.86
C VAL A 438 -10.06 15.11 40.06
N ASN A 439 -10.37 15.81 38.95
CA ASN A 439 -10.85 17.19 38.96
C ASN A 439 -12.33 17.19 38.56
N GLY A 440 -13.21 17.07 39.55
CA GLY A 440 -14.64 16.83 39.33
C GLY A 440 -14.84 15.54 38.54
N ASN A 441 -15.47 15.63 37.37
CA ASN A 441 -15.73 14.49 36.49
C ASN A 441 -14.57 14.17 35.51
N VAL A 442 -13.38 14.75 35.69
CA VAL A 442 -12.21 14.47 34.82
C VAL A 442 -11.14 13.69 35.58
N ILE A 443 -10.91 12.44 35.17
CA ILE A 443 -9.81 11.61 35.69
C ILE A 443 -8.55 11.88 34.88
N VAL A 444 -7.48 12.28 35.58
CA VAL A 444 -6.16 12.52 35.00
C VAL A 444 -5.24 11.34 35.28
N VAL A 445 -4.79 10.68 34.21
CA VAL A 445 -4.02 9.43 34.29
C VAL A 445 -2.58 9.64 33.82
N LYS A 446 -1.61 9.07 34.56
CA LYS A 446 -0.18 9.18 34.29
C LYS A 446 0.25 8.22 33.22
N VAL A 447 0.89 8.72 32.17
CA VAL A 447 1.38 7.91 31.06
C VAL A 447 2.90 7.99 30.94
N SER A 448 3.57 6.83 30.97
CA SER A 448 5.04 6.71 30.97
C SER A 448 5.68 6.71 29.57
N TYR A 449 4.93 6.41 28.51
CA TYR A 449 5.46 6.34 27.13
C TYR A 449 4.53 7.00 26.09
N PRO A 450 5.08 7.64 25.03
CA PRO A 450 4.26 8.32 24.00
C PRO A 450 3.24 7.43 23.31
N LEU A 451 3.57 6.15 23.11
CA LEU A 451 2.72 5.18 22.42
C LEU A 451 1.34 5.06 23.09
N HIS A 452 1.29 4.99 24.42
CA HIS A 452 0.03 4.88 25.17
C HIS A 452 -0.80 6.15 25.07
N LEU A 453 -0.16 7.34 25.03
CA LEU A 453 -0.87 8.60 24.85
C LEU A 453 -1.56 8.64 23.48
N THR A 454 -0.84 8.28 22.40
CA THR A 454 -1.45 8.13 21.06
C THR A 454 -2.47 6.99 20.94
N PHE A 455 -2.53 6.07 21.90
CA PHE A 455 -3.51 4.99 21.95
C PHE A 455 -4.81 5.44 22.63
N PHE A 456 -4.71 6.09 23.79
CA PHE A 456 -5.86 6.59 24.54
C PHE A 456 -6.47 7.89 24.00
N GLU A 457 -5.77 8.63 23.13
CA GLU A 457 -6.35 9.77 22.40
C GLU A 457 -7.21 9.37 21.20
N LYS A 458 -7.20 8.10 20.77
CA LYS A 458 -8.08 7.62 19.69
C LYS A 458 -9.54 7.59 20.17
N PRO A 459 -10.50 8.14 19.40
CA PRO A 459 -11.88 8.32 19.86
C PRO A 459 -12.57 7.00 20.24
N ASP A 460 -12.35 5.93 19.48
CA ASP A 460 -12.96 4.61 19.74
C ASP A 460 -12.46 3.97 21.05
N GLN A 461 -11.20 4.20 21.41
CA GLN A 461 -10.61 3.69 22.65
C GLN A 461 -10.97 4.57 23.84
N LYS A 462 -10.95 5.89 23.63
CA LYS A 462 -11.33 6.86 24.65
C LYS A 462 -12.78 6.65 25.11
N THR A 463 -13.71 6.57 24.17
CA THR A 463 -15.14 6.34 24.47
C THR A 463 -15.40 4.98 25.12
N ALA A 464 -14.66 3.92 24.75
CA ALA A 464 -14.77 2.62 25.40
C ALA A 464 -14.31 2.65 26.88
N VAL A 465 -13.21 3.36 27.18
CA VAL A 465 -12.69 3.49 28.56
C VAL A 465 -13.55 4.45 29.39
N GLU A 466 -13.97 5.58 28.84
CA GLU A 466 -14.88 6.54 29.48
C GLU A 466 -16.27 5.93 29.75
N GLY A 467 -16.79 5.12 28.84
CA GLY A 467 -18.04 4.38 29.01
C GLY A 467 -17.96 3.35 30.14
N ALA A 468 -16.88 2.55 30.20
CA ALA A 468 -16.66 1.59 31.28
C ALA A 468 -16.46 2.27 32.65
N LEU A 469 -15.72 3.39 32.70
CA LEU A 469 -15.58 4.21 33.91
C LEU A 469 -16.92 4.80 34.35
N SER A 470 -17.72 5.32 33.42
CA SER A 470 -19.01 5.95 33.75
C SER A 470 -20.05 4.94 34.23
N GLN A 471 -20.00 3.70 33.74
CA GLN A 471 -20.84 2.60 34.25
C GLN A 471 -20.44 2.19 35.67
N LEU A 472 -19.14 2.05 35.96
CA LEU A 472 -18.66 1.62 37.29
C LEU A 472 -18.79 2.73 38.36
N LEU A 473 -18.64 4.00 37.98
CA LEU A 473 -18.73 5.14 38.90
C LEU A 473 -20.13 5.81 38.92
N SER A 474 -21.10 5.28 38.17
CA SER A 474 -22.48 5.80 38.04
C SER A 474 -22.58 7.30 37.76
N THR A 475 -21.54 7.89 37.17
CA THR A 475 -21.38 9.32 36.90
C THR A 475 -20.67 9.50 35.56
N PRO A 476 -20.99 10.52 34.74
CA PRO A 476 -20.37 10.70 33.43
C PRO A 476 -18.95 11.23 33.59
N VAL A 477 -17.94 10.42 33.26
CA VAL A 477 -16.52 10.71 33.50
C VAL A 477 -15.75 10.85 32.19
N ALA A 478 -14.92 11.89 32.10
CA ALA A 478 -13.98 12.11 30.99
C ALA A 478 -12.53 11.78 31.39
N LEU A 479 -11.77 11.20 30.47
CA LEU A 479 -10.39 10.75 30.68
C LEU A 479 -9.40 11.68 29.98
N LYS A 480 -8.37 12.10 30.72
CA LYS A 480 -7.29 12.97 30.21
C LYS A 480 -5.92 12.42 30.58
N CYS A 481 -5.13 12.03 29.60
CA CYS A 481 -3.75 11.59 29.82
C CYS A 481 -2.82 12.78 30.06
N LYS A 482 -1.93 12.69 31.05
CA LYS A 482 -0.74 13.56 31.19
C LYS A 482 0.51 12.69 31.14
N MET A 483 1.53 13.14 30.40
CA MET A 483 2.81 12.43 30.25
C MET A 483 3.80 12.82 31.35
N ASP A 484 4.63 11.88 31.82
CA ASP A 484 5.66 12.16 32.82
C ASP A 484 6.85 12.94 32.22
N GLN A 485 6.98 14.22 32.59
CA GLN A 485 8.05 15.10 32.13
C GLN A 485 9.44 14.72 32.67
N SER A 486 9.53 13.94 33.77
CA SER A 486 10.82 13.51 34.33
C SER A 486 11.53 12.47 33.44
N LEU A 487 10.77 11.62 32.75
CA LEU A 487 11.30 10.65 31.78
C LEU A 487 11.63 11.30 30.43
N LEU A 488 10.82 12.27 29.98
CA LEU A 488 11.13 13.07 28.78
C LEU A 488 12.51 13.74 28.87
N ASN A 489 12.86 14.32 30.02
CA ASN A 489 14.18 14.93 30.23
C ASN A 489 15.32 13.89 30.18
N LYS A 490 15.13 12.67 30.70
CA LYS A 490 16.12 11.59 30.59
C LYS A 490 16.30 11.11 29.14
N MET A 491 15.21 10.95 28.39
CA MET A 491 15.25 10.57 26.97
C MET A 491 15.85 11.67 26.09
N ALA A 492 15.60 12.95 26.40
CA ALA A 492 16.21 14.09 25.72
C ALA A 492 17.71 14.27 26.00
N GLN A 493 18.18 13.85 27.19
CA GLN A 493 19.62 13.79 27.50
C GLN A 493 20.31 12.63 26.77
N ALA A 494 19.65 11.46 26.67
CA ALA A 494 20.16 10.29 25.96
C ALA A 494 20.23 10.42 24.42
N SER A 495 19.65 11.49 23.85
CA SER A 495 19.55 11.70 22.39
C SER A 495 20.38 12.87 21.86
N ARG A 496 21.29 13.43 22.66
CA ARG A 496 22.33 14.36 22.16
C ARG A 496 23.52 13.58 21.57
N PRO A 497 24.03 13.93 20.37
CA PRO A 497 25.23 13.29 19.84
C PRO A 497 26.45 13.65 20.67
N ALA A 498 27.27 12.65 21.01
CA ALA A 498 28.53 12.88 21.72
C ALA A 498 29.54 13.63 20.82
N ALA A 499 29.87 14.86 21.19
CA ALA A 499 31.08 15.52 20.73
C ALA A 499 32.30 14.95 21.49
N GLN A 500 33.44 14.89 20.81
CA GLN A 500 34.64 14.16 21.24
C GLN A 500 35.18 14.60 22.62
N GLY A 501 35.56 13.62 23.45
CA GLY A 501 36.25 13.84 24.72
C GLY A 501 36.60 12.52 25.40
N SER A 502 37.88 12.12 25.35
CA SER A 502 38.39 10.90 25.97
C SER A 502 38.25 10.89 27.49
N GLY A 503 37.71 9.82 28.08
CA GLY A 503 37.75 9.61 29.55
C GLY A 503 36.56 8.90 30.21
N GLN A 504 35.60 8.32 29.47
CA GLN A 504 34.38 7.74 30.07
C GLN A 504 34.25 6.21 30.02
N ASP A 505 35.18 5.49 29.40
CA ASP A 505 35.03 4.04 29.19
C ASP A 505 35.16 3.20 30.49
N ASP A 506 35.95 3.64 31.48
CA ASP A 506 36.11 2.93 32.76
C ASP A 506 34.82 2.94 33.63
N SER A 507 34.03 4.00 33.55
CA SER A 507 32.78 4.15 34.32
C SER A 507 31.68 3.19 33.86
N LEU A 508 31.55 3.02 32.54
CA LEU A 508 30.64 2.04 31.95
C LEU A 508 31.09 0.61 32.25
N TYR A 509 32.39 0.33 32.21
CA TYR A 509 32.92 -1.00 32.54
C TYR A 509 32.66 -1.42 34.00
N GLN A 510 32.74 -0.49 34.97
CA GLN A 510 32.37 -0.80 36.36
C GLN A 510 30.86 -1.03 36.51
N SER A 511 30.02 -0.17 35.92
CA SER A 511 28.55 -0.29 36.02
C SER A 511 28.02 -1.60 35.41
N VAL A 512 28.62 -2.08 34.31
CA VAL A 512 28.27 -3.39 33.73
C VAL A 512 28.66 -4.55 34.67
N LYS A 513 29.77 -4.42 35.38
CA LYS A 513 30.27 -5.44 36.32
C LYS A 513 29.45 -5.55 37.61
N GLU A 514 28.81 -4.46 38.04
CA GLU A 514 27.87 -4.47 39.18
C GLU A 514 26.52 -5.11 38.83
N VAL A 515 26.05 -4.97 37.58
CA VAL A 515 24.75 -5.51 37.14
C VAL A 515 24.83 -6.98 36.72
N PHE A 516 25.94 -7.38 36.09
CA PHE A 516 26.15 -8.74 35.57
C PHE A 516 27.37 -9.39 36.24
N GLY A 517 27.29 -9.57 37.56
CA GLY A 517 28.35 -10.23 38.35
C GLY A 517 28.85 -11.52 37.70
N THR A 518 30.18 -11.64 37.63
CA THR A 518 30.97 -12.61 36.83
C THR A 518 30.47 -14.05 36.81
#